data_AF-A0A6P8IZY9-F1
#
_entry.id   AF-A0A6P8IZY9-F1
#
_cell.length_a   1.000
_cell.length_b   1.000
_cell.length_c   1.000
_cell.angle_alpha   90.00
_cell.angle_beta   90.00
_cell.angle_gamma   90.00
#
_symmetry.space_group_name_H-M   'P 1'
#
loop_
_entity.id
_entity.type
_entity.pdbx_description
1 polymer ?
#
loop_
_entity_poly.entity_id
_entity_poly.type
_entity_poly.pdbx_seq_one_letter_code
_entity_poly.pdbx_strand_id
1 'polypeptide(L)'
;MTEQVLRTGEAARNRRLKRHHSDLDVNGGKSDENVKEFHQETTEARNSLLGVTLQAVSRPLTVLESFTHYTGILYIVLGILFILVPDYVYHLLLIKINPQTTSYGRLAGNYVVGIGVFYVTSVRSSLLRVPVNRIIIGMVFGRIFFVNLSCLAIYFNHSGPLGLVASVMAMDTILATISYVLWVGERNAGILASLPWAFKKVLQLCSPQNITTFHKSSTIVKLLGYAQFSLGTVFLIRQDFVKNGLDLEAFDEHSKGILSFSFMCFAVIGWLHILAASGGACLFNVVAVLYRVFFSIPFNYYFSNSNKIAPNLSKCFVGFDVFAALIIALVLFVEK
;
A
#
# COMPACT_ATOMS: atom_id res chain seq x y z
N MET A 1 -45.96 8.25 46.70
CA MET A 1 -44.60 7.75 47.02
C MET A 1 -43.56 8.10 45.95
N THR A 2 -43.91 8.86 44.91
CA THR A 2 -43.08 9.11 43.71
C THR A 2 -42.36 10.46 43.71
N GLU A 3 -42.89 11.47 44.42
CA GLU A 3 -42.34 12.83 44.40
C GLU A 3 -41.14 13.02 45.36
N GLN A 4 -41.14 12.32 46.50
CA GLN A 4 -40.03 12.34 47.46
C GLN A 4 -38.77 11.66 46.89
N VAL A 5 -38.93 10.59 46.10
CA VAL A 5 -37.80 9.88 45.48
C VAL A 5 -37.13 10.74 44.40
N LEU A 6 -37.92 11.47 43.61
CA LEU A 6 -37.41 12.41 42.59
C LEU A 6 -36.63 13.58 43.21
N ARG A 7 -37.16 14.19 44.29
CA ARG A 7 -36.45 15.28 45.01
C ARG A 7 -35.16 14.82 45.68
N THR A 8 -35.12 13.57 46.15
CA THR A 8 -33.92 13.00 46.77
C THR A 8 -32.83 12.70 45.72
N GLY A 9 -33.23 12.30 44.51
CA GLY A 9 -32.35 12.10 43.36
C GLY A 9 -31.69 13.39 42.85
N GLU A 10 -32.45 14.49 42.75
CA GLU A 10 -31.91 15.79 42.32
C GLU A 10 -30.95 16.41 43.35
N ALA A 11 -31.26 16.29 44.64
CA ALA A 11 -30.38 16.77 45.70
C ALA A 11 -29.03 16.00 45.72
N ALA A 12 -29.04 14.70 45.42
CA ALA A 12 -27.82 13.90 45.31
C ALA A 12 -26.99 14.27 44.07
N ARG A 13 -27.64 14.57 42.93
CA ARG A 13 -26.98 15.02 41.70
C ARG A 13 -26.29 16.38 41.88
N ASN A 14 -26.95 17.33 42.54
CA ASN A 14 -26.39 18.66 42.79
C ASN A 14 -25.21 18.64 43.77
N ARG A 15 -25.19 17.71 44.74
CA ARG A 15 -24.04 17.51 45.63
C ARG A 15 -22.82 16.92 44.92
N ARG A 16 -23.01 16.05 43.92
CA ARG A 16 -21.91 15.50 43.10
C ARG A 16 -21.31 16.57 42.18
N LEU A 17 -22.15 17.42 41.57
CA LEU A 17 -21.69 18.54 40.74
C LEU A 17 -20.88 19.58 41.54
N LYS A 18 -21.29 19.90 42.78
CA LYS A 18 -20.54 20.81 43.64
C LYS A 18 -19.17 20.24 44.09
N ARG A 19 -19.07 18.93 44.35
CA ARG A 19 -17.78 18.30 44.67
C ARG A 19 -16.83 18.28 43.47
N HIS A 20 -17.35 18.00 42.28
CA HIS A 20 -16.53 17.96 41.07
C HIS A 20 -15.96 19.34 40.67
N HIS A 21 -16.67 20.44 40.98
CA HIS A 21 -16.13 21.80 40.80
C HIS A 21 -15.15 22.20 41.91
N SER A 22 -15.37 21.77 43.16
CA SER A 22 -14.46 22.06 44.28
C SER A 22 -13.11 21.36 44.17
N ASP A 23 -13.05 20.17 43.54
CA ASP A 23 -11.79 19.44 43.36
C ASP A 23 -10.94 19.98 42.17
N LEU A 24 -11.55 20.78 41.29
CA LEU A 24 -10.85 21.42 40.17
C LEU A 24 -10.20 22.76 40.55
N ASP A 25 -10.72 23.46 41.56
CA ASP A 25 -10.22 24.79 41.96
C ASP A 25 -9.05 24.75 42.97
N VAL A 26 -8.76 23.61 43.61
CA VAL A 26 -7.73 23.53 44.66
C VAL A 26 -6.33 23.15 44.14
N ASN A 27 -6.20 22.68 42.89
CA ASN A 27 -4.90 22.32 42.28
C ASN A 27 -4.48 23.20 41.07
N GLY A 28 -5.26 24.23 40.72
CA GLY A 28 -5.06 25.04 39.51
C GLY A 28 -4.00 26.16 39.58
N GLY A 29 -2.99 26.05 40.45
CA GLY A 29 -2.08 27.17 40.73
C GLY A 29 -0.69 27.13 40.09
N LYS A 30 -0.09 25.95 39.90
CA LYS A 30 1.33 25.81 39.48
C LYS A 30 1.65 24.60 38.60
N SER A 31 0.62 23.90 38.10
CA SER A 31 0.79 22.68 37.29
C SER A 31 0.60 22.89 35.79
N ASP A 32 0.04 24.02 35.35
CA ASP A 32 -0.39 24.16 33.95
C ASP A 32 0.72 24.49 32.96
N GLU A 33 1.82 25.12 33.39
CA GLU A 33 2.98 25.33 32.51
C GLU A 33 3.79 24.04 32.35
N ASN A 34 4.13 23.35 33.44
CA ASN A 34 4.88 22.10 33.36
C ASN A 34 4.08 20.94 32.72
N VAL A 35 2.75 20.91 32.86
CA VAL A 35 1.92 19.89 32.18
C VAL A 35 1.70 20.24 30.71
N LYS A 36 1.63 21.52 30.34
CA LYS A 36 1.61 21.92 28.92
C LYS A 36 2.97 21.67 28.26
N GLU A 37 4.07 21.98 28.93
CA GLU A 37 5.42 21.75 28.42
C GLU A 37 5.71 20.23 28.30
N PHE A 38 5.29 19.42 29.27
CA PHE A 38 5.41 17.96 29.20
C PHE A 38 4.46 17.32 28.15
N HIS A 39 3.25 17.85 27.95
CA HIS A 39 2.36 17.44 26.84
C HIS A 39 2.85 17.92 25.48
N GLN A 40 3.54 19.06 25.40
CA GLN A 40 4.07 19.63 24.17
C GLN A 40 5.37 18.90 23.78
N GLU A 41 6.26 18.59 24.71
CA GLU A 41 7.44 17.72 24.50
C GLU A 41 7.06 16.29 24.12
N THR A 42 6.05 15.69 24.77
CA THR A 42 5.57 14.35 24.37
C THR A 42 4.82 14.35 23.04
N THR A 43 4.28 15.48 22.61
CA THR A 43 3.66 15.63 21.28
C THR A 43 4.72 15.86 20.20
N GLU A 44 5.77 16.64 20.47
CA GLU A 44 6.89 16.85 19.55
C GLU A 44 7.77 15.59 19.40
N ALA A 45 8.08 14.88 20.48
CA ALA A 45 8.79 13.60 20.42
C ALA A 45 7.99 12.52 19.68
N ARG A 46 6.65 12.55 19.79
CA ARG A 46 5.71 11.65 19.10
C ARG A 46 5.42 12.08 17.65
N ASN A 47 5.68 13.33 17.30
CA ASN A 47 5.63 13.85 15.92
C ASN A 47 6.98 13.72 15.21
N SER A 48 8.07 13.47 15.93
CA SER A 48 9.34 13.11 15.30
C SER A 48 9.17 11.83 14.49
N LEU A 49 9.62 11.84 13.23
CA LEU A 49 9.56 10.68 12.33
C LEU A 49 10.14 9.42 13.00
N LEU A 50 11.18 9.60 13.81
CA LEU A 50 11.82 8.54 14.58
C LEU A 50 10.87 7.94 15.65
N GLY A 51 10.17 8.78 16.42
CA GLY A 51 9.18 8.34 17.41
C GLY A 51 8.01 7.58 16.78
N VAL A 52 7.49 8.07 15.64
CA VAL A 52 6.44 7.38 14.87
C VAL A 52 6.92 6.03 14.33
N THR A 53 8.17 5.96 13.84
CA THR A 53 8.75 4.71 13.32
C THR A 53 8.99 3.66 14.42
N LEU A 54 9.53 4.07 15.57
CA LEU A 54 9.79 3.17 16.70
C LEU A 54 8.49 2.61 17.28
N GLN A 55 7.47 3.46 17.45
CA GLN A 55 6.16 3.04 17.92
C GLN A 55 5.45 2.11 16.92
N ALA A 56 5.67 2.30 15.61
CA ALA A 56 5.09 1.45 14.56
C ALA A 56 5.70 0.04 14.58
N VAL A 57 6.96 -0.06 14.95
CA VAL A 57 7.70 -1.33 15.00
C VAL A 57 7.36 -2.13 16.28
N SER A 58 7.12 -1.45 17.41
CA SER A 58 6.93 -2.08 18.72
C SER A 58 5.51 -2.55 19.04
N ARG A 59 4.51 -2.22 18.21
CA ARG A 59 3.10 -2.61 18.44
C ARG A 59 2.88 -4.10 18.11
N PRO A 60 2.13 -4.84 18.95
CA PRO A 60 1.69 -6.20 18.61
C PRO A 60 0.69 -6.18 17.44
N LEU A 61 0.91 -7.05 16.45
CA LEU A 61 0.05 -7.18 15.28
C LEU A 61 -1.14 -8.12 15.56
N THR A 62 -2.30 -7.82 14.98
CA THR A 62 -3.41 -8.79 14.94
C THR A 62 -3.08 -9.99 14.06
N VAL A 63 -3.96 -11.00 14.03
CA VAL A 63 -3.77 -12.18 13.17
C VAL A 63 -3.81 -11.78 11.70
N LEU A 64 -4.78 -10.94 11.31
CA LEU A 64 -4.90 -10.40 9.96
C LEU A 64 -3.69 -9.55 9.56
N GLU A 65 -3.23 -8.68 10.45
CA GLU A 65 -2.06 -7.82 10.24
C GLU A 65 -0.79 -8.67 10.07
N SER A 66 -0.60 -9.68 10.92
CA SER A 66 0.52 -10.63 10.84
C SER A 66 0.50 -11.41 9.53
N PHE A 67 -0.65 -11.95 9.14
CA PHE A 67 -0.81 -12.65 7.87
C PHE A 67 -0.48 -11.76 6.67
N THR A 68 -0.95 -10.51 6.68
CA THR A 68 -0.67 -9.51 5.63
C THR A 68 0.81 -9.17 5.57
N HIS A 69 1.48 -9.07 6.73
CA HIS A 69 2.92 -8.85 6.83
C HIS A 69 3.73 -10.00 6.22
N TYR A 70 3.43 -11.25 6.60
CA TYR A 70 4.08 -12.43 6.02
C TYR A 70 3.80 -12.60 4.54
N THR A 71 2.59 -12.24 4.11
CA THR A 71 2.27 -12.17 2.69
C THR A 71 3.20 -11.17 1.98
N GLY A 72 3.41 -9.98 2.55
CA GLY A 72 4.36 -9.01 2.01
C GLY A 72 5.78 -9.57 1.88
N ILE A 73 6.26 -10.31 2.90
CA ILE A 73 7.56 -11.00 2.87
C ILE A 73 7.61 -12.02 1.73
N LEU A 74 6.54 -12.80 1.52
CA LEU A 74 6.45 -13.74 0.40
C LEU A 74 6.62 -13.03 -0.96
N TYR A 75 5.96 -11.89 -1.18
CA TYR A 75 6.16 -11.10 -2.40
C TYR A 75 7.60 -10.60 -2.52
N ILE A 76 8.25 -10.15 -1.44
CA ILE A 76 9.66 -9.73 -1.49
C ILE A 76 10.55 -10.89 -1.94
N VAL A 77 10.39 -12.07 -1.36
CA VAL A 77 11.17 -13.27 -1.72
C VAL A 77 10.93 -13.64 -3.19
N LEU A 78 9.67 -13.69 -3.64
CA LEU A 78 9.33 -13.98 -5.03
C LEU A 78 9.92 -12.94 -5.99
N GLY A 79 9.83 -11.65 -5.65
CA GLY A 79 10.40 -10.57 -6.45
C GLY A 79 11.92 -10.70 -6.57
N ILE A 80 12.61 -10.99 -5.47
CA ILE A 80 14.07 -11.24 -5.47
C ILE A 80 14.42 -12.47 -6.34
N LEU A 81 13.61 -13.52 -6.33
CA LEU A 81 13.82 -14.69 -7.21
C LEU A 81 13.70 -14.32 -8.70
N PHE A 82 12.68 -13.55 -9.08
CA PHE A 82 12.53 -13.03 -10.46
C PHE A 82 13.70 -12.11 -10.87
N ILE A 83 14.31 -11.41 -9.92
CA ILE A 83 15.45 -10.54 -10.13
C ILE A 83 16.76 -11.33 -10.33
N LEU A 84 17.08 -12.20 -9.38
CA LEU A 84 18.38 -12.86 -9.31
C LEU A 84 18.47 -14.08 -10.22
N VAL A 85 17.40 -14.88 -10.27
CA VAL A 85 17.40 -16.18 -10.95
C VAL A 85 16.07 -16.40 -11.72
N PRO A 86 15.73 -15.51 -12.68
CA PRO A 86 14.50 -15.61 -13.47
C PRO A 86 14.36 -16.96 -14.18
N ASP A 87 15.47 -17.56 -14.63
CA ASP A 87 15.47 -18.82 -15.39
C ASP A 87 14.84 -19.99 -14.61
N TYR A 88 15.11 -20.10 -13.29
CA TYR A 88 14.51 -21.15 -12.46
C TYR A 88 13.00 -20.94 -12.32
N VAL A 89 12.58 -19.69 -12.13
CA VAL A 89 11.16 -19.34 -12.05
C VAL A 89 10.47 -19.65 -13.37
N TYR A 90 11.13 -19.40 -14.49
CA TYR A 90 10.60 -19.67 -15.82
C TYR A 90 10.47 -21.15 -16.14
N HIS A 91 11.43 -21.97 -15.72
CA HIS A 91 11.31 -23.42 -15.82
C HIS A 91 10.11 -23.94 -15.03
N LEU A 92 9.90 -23.45 -13.80
CA LEU A 92 8.77 -23.85 -12.96
C LEU A 92 7.42 -23.42 -13.55
N LEU A 93 7.39 -22.27 -14.22
CA LEU A 93 6.17 -21.69 -14.82
C LEU A 93 5.99 -22.04 -16.31
N LEU A 94 6.85 -22.89 -16.87
CA LEU A 94 6.84 -23.30 -18.29
C LEU A 94 6.91 -22.11 -19.26
N ILE A 95 7.68 -21.07 -18.91
CA ILE A 95 7.89 -19.88 -19.73
C ILE A 95 9.10 -20.12 -20.64
N LYS A 96 8.96 -19.80 -21.94
CA LYS A 96 10.09 -19.79 -22.87
C LYS A 96 11.16 -18.77 -22.44
N ILE A 97 12.36 -19.28 -22.19
CA ILE A 97 13.51 -18.46 -21.82
C ILE A 97 14.10 -17.84 -23.08
N ASN A 98 14.12 -16.52 -23.14
CA ASN A 98 14.83 -15.74 -24.14
C ASN A 98 15.41 -14.48 -23.43
N PRO A 99 16.30 -13.71 -24.07
CA PRO A 99 16.86 -12.50 -23.44
C PRO A 99 15.80 -11.45 -23.07
N GLN A 100 14.76 -11.27 -23.88
CA GLN A 100 13.70 -10.27 -23.67
C GLN A 100 12.77 -10.63 -22.50
N THR A 101 12.26 -11.87 -22.43
CA THR A 101 11.49 -12.42 -21.30
C THR A 101 12.27 -12.26 -20.02
N THR A 102 13.53 -12.70 -19.98
CA THR A 102 14.42 -12.58 -18.83
C THR A 102 14.58 -11.13 -18.36
N SER A 103 14.72 -10.20 -19.31
CA SER A 103 14.80 -8.76 -19.05
C SER A 103 13.52 -8.23 -18.41
N TYR A 104 12.36 -8.60 -18.96
CA TYR A 104 11.06 -8.19 -18.44
C TYR A 104 10.70 -8.90 -17.13
N GLY A 105 11.15 -10.12 -16.87
CA GLY A 105 10.94 -10.79 -15.58
C GLY A 105 11.69 -10.12 -14.46
N ARG A 106 12.92 -9.69 -14.73
CA ARG A 106 13.72 -8.89 -13.81
C ARG A 106 13.02 -7.57 -13.46
N LEU A 107 12.43 -6.91 -14.47
CA LEU A 107 11.63 -5.71 -14.29
C LEU A 107 10.36 -6.00 -13.46
N ALA A 108 9.64 -7.08 -13.76
CA ALA A 108 8.49 -7.52 -12.97
C ALA A 108 8.89 -7.79 -11.51
N GLY A 109 10.01 -8.50 -11.30
CA GLY A 109 10.56 -8.80 -9.99
C GLY A 109 10.80 -7.55 -9.14
N ASN A 110 11.33 -6.48 -9.75
CA ASN A 110 11.48 -5.18 -9.07
C ASN A 110 10.13 -4.69 -8.52
N TYR A 111 9.08 -4.66 -9.35
CA TYR A 111 7.75 -4.23 -8.89
C TYR A 111 7.12 -5.18 -7.88
N VAL A 112 7.36 -6.49 -8.00
CA VAL A 112 6.91 -7.49 -7.02
C VAL A 112 7.56 -7.24 -5.65
N VAL A 113 8.85 -6.88 -5.59
CA VAL A 113 9.50 -6.43 -4.35
C VAL A 113 8.81 -5.18 -3.79
N GLY A 114 8.53 -4.18 -4.64
CA GLY A 114 7.81 -2.97 -4.24
C GLY A 114 6.44 -3.25 -3.63
N ILE A 115 5.66 -4.14 -4.25
CA ILE A 115 4.39 -4.63 -3.71
C ILE A 115 4.61 -5.18 -2.29
N GLY A 116 5.56 -6.10 -2.12
CA GLY A 116 5.85 -6.71 -0.82
C GLY A 116 6.24 -5.70 0.26
N VAL A 117 7.13 -4.74 -0.07
CA VAL A 117 7.51 -3.64 0.83
C VAL A 117 6.31 -2.80 1.24
N PHE A 118 5.40 -2.49 0.31
CA PHE A 118 4.20 -1.72 0.61
C PHE A 118 3.17 -2.48 1.42
N TYR A 119 3.05 -3.81 1.26
CA TYR A 119 2.24 -4.65 2.14
C TYR A 119 2.76 -4.62 3.58
N VAL A 120 4.06 -4.86 3.76
CA VAL A 120 4.71 -4.82 5.08
C VAL A 120 4.52 -3.46 5.74
N THR A 121 4.73 -2.39 4.99
CA THR A 121 4.67 -1.02 5.50
C THR A 121 3.25 -0.60 5.85
N SER A 122 2.26 -0.92 5.00
CA SER A 122 0.87 -0.51 5.21
C SER A 122 0.27 -1.06 6.51
N VAL A 123 0.68 -2.27 6.91
CA VAL A 123 0.27 -2.89 8.17
C VAL A 123 0.92 -2.17 9.37
N ARG A 124 2.16 -1.69 9.23
CA ARG A 124 2.92 -1.04 10.30
C ARG A 124 2.63 0.46 10.43
N SER A 125 2.23 1.13 9.36
CA SER A 125 2.07 2.58 9.31
C SER A 125 0.77 3.12 9.93
N SER A 126 -0.11 2.25 10.44
CA SER A 126 -1.50 2.59 10.76
C SER A 126 -1.72 3.31 12.10
N LEU A 127 -0.68 3.86 12.72
CA LEU A 127 -0.77 4.42 14.07
C LEU A 127 -1.78 5.58 14.19
N LEU A 128 -2.22 6.16 13.08
CA LEU A 128 -2.99 7.40 13.07
C LEU A 128 -4.27 7.25 12.23
N ARG A 129 -5.36 6.88 12.91
CA ARG A 129 -6.76 7.29 12.62
C ARG A 129 -7.56 6.53 11.55
N VAL A 130 -6.98 5.89 10.53
CA VAL A 130 -7.73 4.96 9.65
C VAL A 130 -7.52 3.53 10.12
N PRO A 131 -8.58 2.73 10.37
CA PRO A 131 -8.40 1.34 10.79
C PRO A 131 -7.67 0.58 9.67
N VAL A 132 -6.55 -0.08 10.01
CA VAL A 132 -5.70 -0.91 9.11
C VAL A 132 -6.57 -1.85 8.28
N ASN A 133 -7.60 -2.37 8.92
CA ASN A 133 -8.59 -3.27 8.35
C ASN A 133 -9.22 -2.70 7.07
N ARG A 134 -9.37 -1.38 6.92
CA ARG A 134 -9.92 -0.78 5.69
C ARG A 134 -8.93 -0.87 4.52
N ILE A 135 -7.63 -0.65 4.78
CA ILE A 135 -6.57 -0.76 3.77
C ILE A 135 -6.40 -2.23 3.34
N ILE A 136 -6.38 -3.15 4.31
CA ILE A 136 -6.27 -4.60 4.05
C ILE A 136 -7.45 -5.11 3.21
N ILE A 137 -8.68 -4.65 3.47
CA ILE A 137 -9.82 -4.98 2.61
C ILE A 137 -9.62 -4.41 1.20
N GLY A 138 -9.16 -3.17 1.06
CA GLY A 138 -8.84 -2.61 -0.26
C GLY A 138 -7.84 -3.44 -1.06
N MET A 139 -6.85 -4.01 -0.37
CA MET A 139 -5.90 -4.97 -0.94
C MET A 139 -6.59 -6.26 -1.39
N VAL A 140 -7.50 -6.82 -0.57
CA VAL A 140 -8.29 -8.01 -0.94
C VAL A 140 -9.07 -7.78 -2.23
N PHE A 141 -9.78 -6.64 -2.35
CA PHE A 141 -10.51 -6.32 -3.58
C PHE A 141 -9.58 -6.12 -4.79
N GLY A 142 -8.43 -5.47 -4.60
CA GLY A 142 -7.41 -5.35 -5.65
C GLY A 142 -6.94 -6.72 -6.16
N ARG A 143 -6.69 -7.67 -5.25
CA ARG A 143 -6.29 -9.04 -5.61
C ARG A 143 -7.40 -9.81 -6.33
N ILE A 144 -8.61 -9.82 -5.78
CA ILE A 144 -9.71 -10.63 -6.32
C ILE A 144 -10.17 -10.10 -7.67
N PHE A 145 -10.29 -8.79 -7.83
CA PHE A 145 -10.83 -8.20 -9.06
C PHE A 145 -9.73 -7.75 -10.01
N PHE A 146 -8.87 -6.82 -9.59
CA PHE A 146 -7.92 -6.20 -10.52
C PHE A 146 -6.86 -7.18 -11.02
N VAL A 147 -6.22 -7.94 -10.11
CA VAL A 147 -5.17 -8.89 -10.53
C VAL A 147 -5.76 -10.00 -11.39
N ASN A 148 -6.85 -10.64 -10.98
CA ASN A 148 -7.47 -11.70 -11.78
C ASN A 148 -7.97 -11.20 -13.15
N LEU A 149 -8.62 -10.03 -13.23
CA LEU A 149 -9.04 -9.47 -14.52
C LEU A 149 -7.84 -9.10 -15.41
N SER A 150 -6.76 -8.59 -14.81
CA SER A 150 -5.52 -8.29 -15.54
C SER A 150 -4.84 -9.56 -16.05
N CYS A 151 -4.80 -10.61 -15.25
CA CYS A 151 -4.30 -11.93 -15.64
C CYS A 151 -5.10 -12.52 -16.81
N LEU A 152 -6.43 -12.44 -16.76
CA LEU A 152 -7.29 -12.84 -17.88
C LEU A 152 -7.02 -11.99 -19.13
N ALA A 153 -6.90 -10.67 -18.97
CA ALA A 153 -6.57 -9.78 -20.08
C ALA A 153 -5.20 -10.11 -20.70
N ILE A 154 -4.19 -10.45 -19.89
CA ILE A 154 -2.87 -10.88 -20.36
C ILE A 154 -2.98 -12.18 -21.15
N TYR A 155 -3.75 -13.15 -20.66
CA TYR A 155 -3.95 -14.43 -21.33
C TYR A 155 -4.64 -14.24 -22.68
N PHE A 156 -5.76 -13.53 -22.72
CA PHE A 156 -6.55 -13.37 -23.95
C PHE A 156 -5.92 -12.43 -24.99
N ASN A 157 -5.25 -11.35 -24.57
CA ASN A 157 -4.75 -10.33 -25.50
C ASN A 157 -3.29 -10.55 -25.95
N HIS A 158 -2.52 -11.35 -25.22
CA HIS A 158 -1.07 -11.46 -25.44
C HIS A 158 -0.56 -12.89 -25.54
N SER A 159 -1.46 -13.89 -25.51
CA SER A 159 -1.07 -15.30 -25.39
C SER A 159 -0.10 -15.50 -24.22
N GLY A 160 -0.37 -14.82 -23.10
CA GLY A 160 0.52 -14.81 -21.95
C GLY A 160 0.79 -16.23 -21.43
N PRO A 161 1.98 -16.49 -20.84
CA PRO A 161 2.33 -17.84 -20.40
C PRO A 161 1.32 -18.37 -19.38
N LEU A 162 0.62 -19.46 -19.72
CA LEU A 162 -0.47 -20.00 -18.90
C LEU A 162 -0.01 -20.32 -17.47
N GLY A 163 1.19 -20.90 -17.32
CA GLY A 163 1.75 -21.22 -16.01
C GLY A 163 1.92 -19.99 -15.12
N LEU A 164 2.37 -18.86 -15.67
CA LEU A 164 2.45 -17.59 -14.93
C LEU A 164 1.07 -17.09 -14.54
N VAL A 165 0.15 -16.99 -15.51
CA VAL A 165 -1.21 -16.46 -15.29
C VAL A 165 -1.93 -17.27 -14.23
N ALA A 166 -1.95 -18.60 -14.37
CA ALA A 166 -2.60 -19.50 -13.43
C ALA A 166 -1.98 -19.43 -12.03
N SER A 167 -0.65 -19.40 -11.93
CA SER A 167 0.05 -19.34 -10.63
C SER A 167 -0.24 -18.03 -9.90
N VAL A 168 -0.22 -16.90 -10.61
CA VAL A 168 -0.53 -15.58 -10.04
C VAL A 168 -1.99 -15.52 -9.60
N MET A 169 -2.93 -15.92 -10.47
CA MET A 169 -4.36 -15.95 -10.13
C MET A 169 -4.65 -16.83 -8.91
N ALA A 170 -4.07 -18.03 -8.86
CA ALA A 170 -4.22 -18.94 -7.75
C ALA A 170 -3.66 -18.35 -6.45
N MET A 171 -2.41 -17.86 -6.48
CA MET A 171 -1.75 -17.27 -5.32
C MET A 171 -2.53 -16.06 -4.78
N ASP A 172 -2.85 -15.09 -5.62
CA ASP A 172 -3.55 -13.87 -5.19
C ASP A 172 -4.97 -14.17 -4.70
N THR A 173 -5.68 -15.11 -5.34
CA THR A 173 -7.03 -15.51 -4.91
C THR A 173 -7.00 -16.23 -3.55
N ILE A 174 -6.05 -17.16 -3.34
CA ILE A 174 -5.90 -17.87 -2.06
C ILE A 174 -5.56 -16.87 -0.95
N LEU A 175 -4.56 -16.01 -1.16
CA LEU A 175 -4.12 -15.02 -0.17
C LEU A 175 -5.23 -14.01 0.15
N ALA A 176 -5.98 -13.56 -0.85
CA ALA A 176 -7.11 -12.66 -0.66
C ALA A 176 -8.26 -13.32 0.10
N THR A 177 -8.56 -14.60 -0.20
CA THR A 177 -9.60 -15.37 0.49
C THR A 177 -9.26 -15.54 1.96
N ILE A 178 -8.03 -15.97 2.28
CA ILE A 178 -7.56 -16.10 3.67
C ILE A 178 -7.65 -14.75 4.40
N SER A 179 -7.16 -13.68 3.77
CA SER A 179 -7.24 -12.32 4.35
C SER A 179 -8.68 -11.91 4.64
N TYR A 180 -9.62 -12.20 3.73
CA TYR A 180 -11.03 -11.89 3.92
C TYR A 180 -11.66 -12.69 5.06
N VAL A 181 -11.38 -14.00 5.13
CA VAL A 181 -11.88 -14.88 6.20
C VAL A 181 -11.36 -14.44 7.57
N LEU A 182 -10.06 -14.15 7.68
CA LEU A 182 -9.46 -13.63 8.91
C LEU A 182 -10.09 -12.29 9.31
N TRP A 183 -10.30 -11.40 8.35
CA TRP A 183 -10.93 -10.11 8.59
C TRP A 183 -12.37 -10.22 9.10
N VAL A 184 -13.16 -11.12 8.52
CA VAL A 184 -14.53 -11.39 8.99
C VAL A 184 -14.51 -12.01 10.39
N GLY A 185 -13.60 -12.96 10.62
CA GLY A 185 -13.43 -13.64 11.91
C GLY A 185 -13.08 -12.68 13.04
N GLU A 186 -12.13 -11.76 12.84
CA GLU A 186 -11.78 -10.74 13.83
C GLU A 186 -12.94 -9.80 14.20
N ARG A 187 -13.96 -9.69 13.33
CA ARG A 187 -15.16 -8.86 13.57
C ARG A 187 -16.35 -9.64 14.11
N ASN A 188 -16.23 -10.95 14.31
CA ASN A 188 -17.34 -11.84 14.67
C ASN A 188 -18.58 -11.63 13.78
N ALA A 189 -18.35 -11.41 12.48
CA ALA A 189 -19.40 -11.08 11.53
C ALA A 189 -19.68 -12.25 10.57
N GLY A 190 -20.83 -12.23 9.89
CA GLY A 190 -21.11 -13.17 8.81
C GLY A 190 -20.32 -12.82 7.54
N ILE A 191 -19.77 -13.84 6.85
CA ILE A 191 -18.95 -13.68 5.63
C ILE A 191 -19.70 -12.91 4.54
N LEU A 192 -20.94 -13.33 4.24
CA LEU A 192 -21.77 -12.71 3.20
C LEU A 192 -22.33 -11.36 3.65
N ALA A 193 -22.71 -11.24 4.93
CA ALA A 193 -23.26 -10.00 5.49
C ALA A 193 -22.23 -8.85 5.51
N SER A 194 -20.93 -9.17 5.56
CA SER A 194 -19.85 -8.18 5.64
C SER A 194 -19.45 -7.60 4.27
N LEU A 195 -19.86 -8.23 3.17
CA LEU A 195 -19.39 -7.90 1.82
C LEU A 195 -19.87 -6.53 1.31
N PRO A 196 -21.16 -6.13 1.47
CA PRO A 196 -21.61 -4.80 1.08
C PRO A 196 -20.91 -3.68 1.87
N TRP A 197 -20.67 -3.92 3.16
CA TRP A 197 -19.92 -2.99 4.01
C TRP A 197 -18.47 -2.86 3.53
N ALA A 198 -17.82 -3.98 3.23
CA ALA A 198 -16.44 -4.02 2.76
C ALA A 198 -16.30 -3.26 1.44
N PHE A 199 -17.17 -3.55 0.47
CA PHE A 199 -17.19 -2.87 -0.82
C PHE A 199 -17.41 -1.35 -0.68
N LYS A 200 -18.40 -0.93 0.12
CA LYS A 200 -18.64 0.49 0.40
C LYS A 200 -17.40 1.17 1.00
N LYS A 201 -16.66 0.49 1.87
CA LYS A 201 -15.44 1.04 2.48
C LYS A 201 -14.29 1.18 1.49
N VAL A 202 -14.11 0.22 0.59
CA VAL A 202 -13.13 0.35 -0.51
C VAL A 202 -13.48 1.52 -1.41
N LEU A 203 -14.75 1.64 -1.84
CA LEU A 203 -15.19 2.76 -2.68
C LEU A 203 -14.97 4.12 -1.99
N GLN A 204 -15.20 4.19 -0.67
CA GLN A 204 -14.89 5.38 0.10
C GLN A 204 -13.38 5.70 0.06
N LEU A 205 -12.49 4.72 0.27
CA LEU A 205 -11.04 4.96 0.18
C LEU A 205 -10.62 5.45 -1.21
N CYS A 206 -11.18 4.84 -2.26
CA CYS A 206 -10.83 5.15 -3.65
C CYS A 206 -11.49 6.42 -4.19
N SER A 207 -12.39 7.07 -3.43
CA SER A 207 -13.02 8.31 -3.88
C SER A 207 -11.98 9.45 -3.97
N PRO A 208 -11.91 10.17 -5.10
CA PRO A 208 -11.10 11.37 -5.24
C PRO A 208 -11.56 12.49 -4.29
N GLN A 209 -12.82 12.49 -3.86
CA GLN A 209 -13.36 13.53 -2.97
C GLN A 209 -12.81 13.41 -1.54
N ASN A 210 -12.30 12.24 -1.16
CA ASN A 210 -11.64 12.03 0.14
C ASN A 210 -10.15 12.48 0.12
N ILE A 211 -9.84 13.56 -0.60
CA ILE A 211 -8.52 14.22 -0.61
C ILE A 211 -8.28 15.08 0.64
N THR A 212 -9.17 15.02 1.65
CA THR A 212 -8.92 15.61 2.98
C THR A 212 -7.94 14.74 3.78
N THR A 213 -6.75 14.53 3.24
CA THR A 213 -5.65 13.93 3.99
C THR A 213 -4.97 15.04 4.80
N PHE A 214 -4.68 14.76 6.08
CA PHE A 214 -4.04 15.72 7.00
C PHE A 214 -2.62 16.12 6.56
N HIS A 215 -2.02 15.34 5.66
CA HIS A 215 -0.71 15.57 5.05
C HIS A 215 -0.87 15.77 3.54
N LYS A 216 -0.51 16.96 3.03
CA LYS A 216 -0.25 17.26 1.62
C LYS A 216 0.60 16.16 0.93
N SER A 217 1.59 15.55 1.59
CA SER A 217 2.40 14.47 1.01
C SER A 217 1.55 13.24 0.67
N SER A 218 0.56 12.90 1.49
CA SER A 218 -0.40 11.84 1.18
C SER A 218 -1.29 12.22 -0.01
N THR A 219 -1.73 13.48 -0.13
CA THR A 219 -2.46 13.92 -1.33
C THR A 219 -1.62 13.72 -2.60
N ILE A 220 -0.34 14.07 -2.57
CA ILE A 220 0.56 13.86 -3.72
C ILE A 220 0.77 12.37 -4.01
N VAL A 221 1.03 11.55 -3.00
CA VAL A 221 1.16 10.09 -3.18
C VAL A 221 -0.12 9.49 -3.78
N LYS A 222 -1.31 9.96 -3.37
CA LYS A 222 -2.59 9.52 -3.94
C LYS A 222 -2.73 9.90 -5.42
N LEU A 223 -2.38 11.13 -5.80
CA LEU A 223 -2.39 11.59 -7.20
C LEU A 223 -1.41 10.80 -8.07
N LEU A 224 -0.18 10.60 -7.59
CA LEU A 224 0.81 9.74 -8.25
C LEU A 224 0.32 8.30 -8.35
N GLY A 225 -0.41 7.80 -7.33
CA GLY A 225 -1.06 6.50 -7.33
C GLY A 225 -2.09 6.35 -8.45
N TYR A 226 -2.96 7.34 -8.66
CA TYR A 226 -3.91 7.34 -9.78
C TYR A 226 -3.20 7.38 -11.13
N ALA A 227 -2.19 8.25 -11.29
CA ALA A 227 -1.42 8.31 -12.53
C ALA A 227 -0.73 6.98 -12.82
N GLN A 228 -0.07 6.39 -11.82
CA GLN A 228 0.62 5.11 -11.91
C GLN A 228 -0.34 3.95 -12.22
N PHE A 229 -1.49 3.88 -11.54
CA PHE A 229 -2.51 2.87 -11.79
C PHE A 229 -3.06 2.97 -13.21
N SER A 230 -3.36 4.19 -13.66
CA SER A 230 -3.94 4.45 -14.99
C SER A 230 -2.94 4.12 -16.09
N LEU A 231 -1.70 4.63 -15.98
CA LEU A 231 -0.62 4.35 -16.94
C LEU A 231 -0.30 2.85 -17.00
N GLY A 232 -0.16 2.19 -15.84
CA GLY A 232 0.08 0.75 -15.80
C GLY A 232 -1.05 -0.05 -16.45
N THR A 233 -2.31 0.32 -16.21
CA THR A 233 -3.46 -0.34 -16.84
C THR A 233 -3.50 -0.11 -18.36
N VAL A 234 -3.25 1.13 -18.80
CA VAL A 234 -3.18 1.45 -20.24
C VAL A 234 -2.06 0.68 -20.92
N PHE A 235 -0.87 0.62 -20.33
CA PHE A 235 0.27 -0.10 -20.89
C PHE A 235 0.11 -1.62 -20.83
N LEU A 236 -0.62 -2.13 -19.84
CA LEU A 236 -1.02 -3.54 -19.79
C LEU A 236 -1.92 -3.90 -20.98
N ILE A 237 -2.90 -3.06 -21.32
CA ILE A 237 -3.87 -3.36 -22.40
C ILE A 237 -3.31 -2.99 -23.79
N ARG A 238 -2.60 -1.86 -23.89
CA ARG A 238 -2.13 -1.24 -25.14
C ARG A 238 -0.61 -1.14 -25.16
N GLN A 239 0.04 -2.30 -25.20
CA GLN A 239 1.50 -2.36 -25.30
C GLN A 239 2.06 -1.76 -26.60
N ASP A 240 1.26 -1.62 -27.66
CA ASP A 240 1.69 -0.97 -28.90
C ASP A 240 2.11 0.49 -28.65
N PHE A 241 1.49 1.18 -27.69
CA PHE A 241 1.90 2.54 -27.31
C PHE A 241 3.29 2.56 -26.67
N VAL A 242 3.58 1.57 -25.82
CA VAL A 242 4.90 1.44 -25.20
C VAL A 242 5.94 1.06 -26.25
N LYS A 243 5.61 0.09 -27.11
CA LYS A 243 6.50 -0.37 -28.17
C LYS A 243 6.90 0.77 -29.11
N ASN A 244 5.91 1.50 -29.61
CA ASN A 244 6.13 2.57 -30.57
C ASN A 244 6.73 3.81 -29.89
N GLY A 245 6.30 4.14 -28.68
CA GLY A 245 6.77 5.32 -27.95
C GLY A 245 8.19 5.19 -27.39
N LEU A 246 8.65 3.96 -27.12
CA LEU A 246 9.98 3.69 -26.56
C LEU A 246 10.93 2.98 -27.55
N ASP A 247 10.49 2.80 -28.80
CA ASP A 247 11.24 2.13 -29.87
C ASP A 247 11.75 0.74 -29.43
N LEU A 248 10.82 -0.10 -28.95
CA LEU A 248 11.14 -1.45 -28.49
C LEU A 248 11.11 -2.43 -29.66
N GLU A 249 12.02 -3.41 -29.62
CA GLU A 249 12.06 -4.52 -30.55
C GLU A 249 10.71 -5.27 -30.63
N ALA A 250 10.50 -5.99 -31.74
CA ALA A 250 9.34 -6.86 -31.86
C ALA A 250 9.32 -7.89 -30.72
N PHE A 251 8.17 -8.00 -30.04
CA PHE A 251 7.99 -8.95 -28.95
C PHE A 251 7.56 -10.30 -29.51
N ASP A 252 8.09 -11.38 -28.94
CA ASP A 252 7.39 -12.66 -28.98
C ASP A 252 6.25 -12.70 -27.94
N GLU A 253 5.34 -13.66 -28.07
CA GLU A 253 4.15 -13.77 -27.22
C GLU A 253 4.48 -13.84 -25.72
N HIS A 254 5.54 -14.58 -25.36
CA HIS A 254 5.94 -14.72 -23.97
C HIS A 254 6.52 -13.41 -23.43
N SER A 255 7.41 -12.74 -24.16
CA SER A 255 8.00 -11.45 -23.76
C SER A 255 6.91 -10.39 -23.60
N LYS A 256 5.95 -10.39 -24.52
CA LYS A 256 4.75 -9.55 -24.49
C LYS A 256 3.96 -9.78 -23.19
N GLY A 257 3.67 -11.04 -22.86
CA GLY A 257 2.98 -11.43 -21.62
C GLY A 257 3.73 -11.02 -20.35
N ILE A 258 5.05 -11.24 -20.27
CA ILE A 258 5.87 -10.86 -19.11
C ILE A 258 5.94 -9.33 -18.95
N LEU A 259 6.03 -8.59 -20.06
CA LEU A 259 6.01 -7.13 -20.03
C LEU A 259 4.64 -6.61 -19.53
N SER A 260 3.52 -7.19 -19.98
CA SER A 260 2.20 -6.83 -19.44
C SER A 260 2.07 -7.18 -17.96
N PHE A 261 2.64 -8.30 -17.52
CA PHE A 261 2.72 -8.63 -16.10
C PHE A 261 3.51 -7.58 -15.31
N SER A 262 4.62 -7.07 -15.86
CA SER A 262 5.36 -5.95 -15.25
C SER A 262 4.49 -4.70 -15.09
N PHE A 263 3.73 -4.34 -16.13
CA PHE A 263 2.79 -3.21 -16.09
C PHE A 263 1.62 -3.44 -15.13
N MET A 264 1.15 -4.68 -14.99
CA MET A 264 0.18 -5.07 -13.96
C MET A 264 0.74 -4.78 -12.57
N CYS A 265 1.96 -5.23 -12.26
CA CYS A 265 2.60 -4.98 -10.97
C CYS A 265 2.81 -3.48 -10.72
N PHE A 266 3.20 -2.73 -11.75
CA PHE A 266 3.29 -1.27 -11.69
C PHE A 266 1.95 -0.62 -11.36
N ALA A 267 0.84 -1.09 -11.96
CA ALA A 267 -0.50 -0.63 -11.63
C ALA A 267 -0.92 -1.01 -10.20
N VAL A 268 -0.61 -2.23 -9.74
CA VAL A 268 -0.87 -2.67 -8.36
C VAL A 268 -0.16 -1.76 -7.34
N ILE A 269 1.08 -1.36 -7.60
CA ILE A 269 1.76 -0.36 -6.76
C ILE A 269 0.98 0.96 -6.73
N GLY A 270 0.48 1.43 -7.88
CA GLY A 270 -0.40 2.60 -7.95
C GLY A 270 -1.66 2.46 -7.09
N TRP A 271 -2.30 1.28 -7.14
CA TRP A 271 -3.44 0.95 -6.28
C TRP A 271 -3.09 1.02 -4.78
N LEU A 272 -1.94 0.45 -4.39
CA LEU A 272 -1.46 0.52 -3.01
C LEU A 272 -1.19 1.96 -2.56
N HIS A 273 -0.61 2.80 -3.41
CA HIS A 273 -0.46 4.23 -3.12
C HIS A 273 -1.80 4.90 -2.87
N ILE A 274 -2.83 4.64 -3.70
CA ILE A 274 -4.18 5.22 -3.52
C ILE A 274 -4.76 4.83 -2.15
N LEU A 275 -4.67 3.54 -1.79
CA LEU A 275 -5.22 3.02 -0.53
C LEU A 275 -4.49 3.59 0.70
N ALA A 276 -3.16 3.49 0.71
CA ALA A 276 -2.36 3.89 1.86
C ALA A 276 -2.33 5.41 2.06
N ALA A 277 -2.28 6.19 0.97
CA ALA A 277 -2.37 7.63 1.04
C ALA A 277 -3.73 8.12 1.55
N SER A 278 -4.83 7.44 1.18
CA SER A 278 -6.16 7.73 1.74
C SER A 278 -6.24 7.44 3.25
N GLY A 279 -5.30 6.65 3.78
CA GLY A 279 -5.08 6.42 5.20
C GLY A 279 -4.31 7.54 5.93
N GLY A 280 -3.71 8.49 5.20
CA GLY A 280 -2.87 9.56 5.78
C GLY A 280 -1.55 9.06 6.38
N ALA A 281 -1.03 7.92 5.91
CA ALA A 281 0.13 7.26 6.51
C ALA A 281 1.46 7.94 6.10
N CYS A 282 1.96 8.88 6.92
CA CYS A 282 3.25 9.55 6.66
C CYS A 282 4.43 8.57 6.51
N LEU A 283 4.49 7.51 7.35
CA LEU A 283 5.51 6.47 7.22
C LEU A 283 5.50 5.79 5.86
N PHE A 284 4.31 5.56 5.30
CA PHE A 284 4.17 4.96 3.98
C PHE A 284 4.74 5.87 2.89
N ASN A 285 4.50 7.19 2.98
CA ASN A 285 5.06 8.17 2.03
C ASN A 285 6.60 8.16 2.07
N VAL A 286 7.20 8.09 3.26
CA VAL A 286 8.66 7.99 3.42
C VAL A 286 9.19 6.70 2.80
N VAL A 287 8.58 5.56 3.11
CA VAL A 287 9.00 4.27 2.51
C VAL A 287 8.82 4.27 0.99
N ALA A 288 7.79 4.94 0.46
CA ALA A 288 7.60 5.08 -0.98
C ALA A 288 8.74 5.85 -1.66
N VAL A 289 9.34 6.84 -0.99
CA VAL A 289 10.56 7.52 -1.46
C VAL A 289 11.76 6.59 -1.32
N LEU A 290 11.95 5.98 -0.15
CA LEU A 290 13.11 5.12 0.13
C LEU A 290 13.18 3.94 -0.83
N TYR A 291 12.06 3.25 -1.08
CA TYR A 291 11.99 2.15 -2.04
C TYR A 291 12.44 2.60 -3.44
N ARG A 292 12.02 3.79 -3.89
CA ARG A 292 12.42 4.30 -5.21
C ARG A 292 13.91 4.61 -5.26
N VAL A 293 14.41 5.37 -4.28
CA VAL A 293 15.79 5.88 -4.27
C VAL A 293 16.80 4.77 -4.03
N PHE A 294 16.53 3.86 -3.10
CA PHE A 294 17.50 2.82 -2.69
C PHE A 294 17.33 1.51 -3.44
N PHE A 295 16.18 1.24 -4.04
CA PHE A 295 15.93 -0.02 -4.72
C PHE A 295 15.58 0.18 -6.20
N SER A 296 14.42 0.76 -6.53
CA SER A 296 13.93 0.79 -7.91
C SER A 296 14.86 1.53 -8.89
N ILE A 297 15.32 2.73 -8.53
CA ILE A 297 16.19 3.55 -9.40
C ILE A 297 17.56 2.88 -9.62
N PRO A 298 18.33 2.51 -8.57
CA PRO A 298 19.63 1.86 -8.74
C PRO A 298 19.52 0.56 -9.55
N PHE A 299 18.46 -0.20 -9.31
CA PHE A 299 18.25 -1.49 -9.95
C PHE A 299 17.94 -1.37 -11.44
N ASN A 300 16.99 -0.52 -11.81
CA ASN A 300 16.67 -0.24 -13.22
C ASN A 300 17.88 0.37 -13.95
N TYR A 301 18.62 1.26 -13.28
CA TYR A 301 19.84 1.85 -13.84
C TYR A 301 20.93 0.81 -14.10
N TYR A 302 21.23 -0.06 -13.13
CA TYR A 302 22.21 -1.13 -13.27
C TYR A 302 21.86 -2.08 -14.42
N PHE A 303 20.58 -2.46 -14.55
CA PHE A 303 20.15 -3.34 -15.63
C PHE A 303 20.12 -2.68 -17.00
N SER A 304 19.86 -1.37 -17.08
CA SER A 304 20.04 -0.63 -18.32
C SER A 304 21.51 -0.67 -18.77
N ASN A 305 22.45 -0.40 -17.86
CA ASN A 305 23.88 -0.38 -18.19
C ASN A 305 24.44 -1.77 -18.51
N SER A 306 23.85 -2.81 -17.95
CA SER A 306 24.23 -4.20 -18.23
C SER A 306 23.60 -4.75 -19.52
N ASN A 307 22.89 -3.93 -20.31
CA ASN A 307 22.09 -4.35 -21.47
C ASN A 307 21.09 -5.47 -21.13
N LYS A 308 20.63 -5.53 -19.86
CA LYS A 308 19.69 -6.53 -19.35
C LYS A 308 18.24 -6.05 -19.42
N ILE A 309 17.99 -4.80 -19.79
CA ILE A 309 16.67 -4.20 -20.04
C ILE A 309 16.84 -3.20 -21.18
N ALA A 310 15.84 -3.07 -22.06
CA ALA A 310 15.84 -2.05 -23.10
C ALA A 310 16.07 -0.65 -22.51
N PRO A 311 17.05 0.13 -23.00
CA PRO A 311 17.49 1.35 -22.34
C PRO A 311 16.39 2.41 -22.26
N ASN A 312 15.56 2.54 -23.30
CA ASN A 312 14.45 3.49 -23.31
C ASN A 312 13.36 3.12 -22.30
N LEU A 313 13.10 1.82 -22.12
CA LEU A 313 12.17 1.32 -21.10
C LEU A 313 12.68 1.61 -19.70
N SER A 314 13.95 1.31 -19.42
CA SER A 314 14.56 1.60 -18.12
C SER A 314 14.58 3.11 -17.83
N LYS A 315 15.01 3.93 -18.79
CA LYS A 315 15.00 5.39 -18.65
C LYS A 315 13.61 5.95 -18.34
N CYS A 316 12.57 5.42 -18.98
CA CYS A 316 11.18 5.82 -18.73
C CYS A 316 10.79 5.57 -17.27
N PHE A 317 11.06 4.37 -16.75
CA PHE A 317 10.74 4.02 -15.36
C PHE A 317 11.60 4.78 -14.34
N VAL A 318 12.91 4.91 -14.60
CA VAL A 318 13.80 5.71 -13.76
C VAL A 318 13.33 7.17 -13.74
N GLY A 319 12.97 7.75 -14.88
CA GLY A 319 12.43 9.11 -14.96
C GLY A 319 11.15 9.29 -14.14
N PHE A 320 10.22 8.34 -14.24
CA PHE A 320 9.00 8.32 -13.44
C PHE A 320 9.30 8.21 -11.94
N ASP A 321 10.17 7.29 -11.53
CA ASP A 321 10.52 7.09 -10.12
C ASP A 321 11.30 8.25 -9.52
N VAL A 322 12.21 8.87 -10.28
CA VAL A 322 12.92 10.09 -9.87
C VAL A 322 11.92 11.23 -9.67
N PHE A 323 11.04 11.47 -10.64
CA PHE A 323 10.02 12.51 -10.55
C PHE A 323 9.10 12.30 -9.33
N ALA A 324 8.59 11.07 -9.15
CA ALA A 324 7.74 10.72 -8.03
C ALA A 324 8.48 10.89 -6.69
N ALA A 325 9.70 10.36 -6.57
CA ALA A 325 10.50 10.44 -5.35
C ALA A 325 10.81 11.90 -4.98
N LEU A 326 11.20 12.72 -5.96
CA LEU A 326 11.51 14.14 -5.75
C LEU A 326 10.30 14.91 -5.25
N ILE A 327 9.14 14.79 -5.91
CA ILE A 327 7.96 15.54 -5.50
C ILE A 327 7.48 15.10 -4.11
N ILE A 328 7.43 13.78 -3.83
CA ILE A 328 7.02 13.29 -2.52
C ILE A 328 8.01 13.79 -1.45
N ALA A 329 9.32 13.74 -1.70
CA ALA A 329 10.34 14.20 -0.78
C ALA A 329 10.26 15.71 -0.51
N LEU A 330 10.06 16.52 -1.55
CA LEU A 330 9.88 17.98 -1.42
C LEU A 330 8.67 18.31 -0.55
N VAL A 331 7.53 17.64 -0.78
CA VAL A 331 6.33 17.88 0.05
C VAL A 331 6.55 17.40 1.47
N LEU A 332 7.17 16.23 1.68
CA LEU A 332 7.53 15.74 3.02
C LEU A 332 8.49 16.70 3.74
N PHE A 333 9.38 17.39 3.04
CA PHE A 333 10.29 18.37 3.62
C PHE A 333 9.56 19.66 4.03
N VAL A 334 8.64 20.15 3.20
CA VAL A 334 7.82 21.35 3.47
C VAL A 334 6.77 21.12 4.57
N GLU A 335 6.39 19.87 4.81
CA GLU A 335 5.45 19.49 5.86
C GLU A 335 6.04 19.36 7.25
N LYS A 336 7.36 19.30 7.37
CA LYS A 336 8.06 19.27 8.66
C LYS A 336 8.14 20.67 9.25
#